data_AF-A0A1W2EW54-F1
#
_entry.id   AF-A0A1W2EW54-F1
#
_cell.length_a   1.000
_cell.length_b   1.000
_cell.length_c   1.000
_cell.angle_alpha   90.00
_cell.angle_beta   90.00
_cell.angle_gamma   90.00
#
_symmetry.space_group_name_H-M   'P 1'
#
loop_
_entity.id
_entity.type
_entity.pdbx_description
1 polymer ?
#
loop_
_entity_poly.entity_id
_entity_poly.type
_entity_poly.pdbx_seq_one_letter_code
_entity_poly.pdbx_strand_id
1 'polypeptide(L)'
;LSRYLYRGVISEKNIVSNRNGHVTFNYIESKTGKKRQRTLKGEDFLHLVLLHVLPRGFRRVRDYGFLHGNAKKMLFLVQLILHVQIKAPSLRPRPAFKCPCCNTPMVVLGVRTATFNPD
;
A
#
# COMPACT_ATOMS: atom_id res chain seq x y z
N LEU A 1 -6.66 17.46 -9.25
CA LEU A 1 -5.92 16.18 -9.40
C LEU A 1 -4.46 16.40 -9.83
N SER A 2 -4.16 17.39 -10.67
CA SER A 2 -2.84 17.65 -11.28
C SER A 2 -1.68 17.91 -10.31
N ARG A 3 -1.92 18.51 -9.13
CA ARG A 3 -0.89 18.69 -8.07
C ARG A 3 -0.32 17.38 -7.50
N TYR A 4 -0.99 16.25 -7.73
CA TYR A 4 -0.60 14.95 -7.16
C TYR A 4 0.28 14.09 -8.08
N LEU A 5 0.36 14.39 -9.38
CA LEU A 5 1.29 13.71 -10.28
C LEU A 5 2.75 14.15 -10.03
N TYR A 6 2.94 15.37 -9.56
CA TYR A 6 4.27 15.98 -9.35
C TYR A 6 4.89 15.74 -7.97
N ARG A 7 4.23 15.02 -7.06
CA ARG A 7 4.83 14.65 -5.77
C ARG A 7 5.54 13.30 -5.87
N GLY A 8 6.76 13.36 -6.42
CA GLY A 8 7.72 12.27 -6.37
C GLY A 8 8.10 11.87 -4.93
N VAL A 9 8.96 10.86 -4.82
CA VAL A 9 9.44 10.29 -3.55
C VAL A 9 10.26 11.28 -2.74
N ILE A 10 11.01 12.11 -3.45
CA ILE A 10 11.81 13.19 -2.91
C ILE A 10 11.42 14.48 -3.61
N SER A 11 11.28 15.56 -2.85
CA SER A 11 11.06 16.89 -3.42
C SER A 11 12.39 17.50 -3.87
N GLU A 12 12.39 18.25 -4.96
CA GLU A 12 13.59 18.91 -5.51
C GLU A 12 14.35 19.75 -4.47
N LYS A 13 13.63 20.49 -3.62
CA LYS A 13 14.22 21.25 -2.49
C LYS A 13 15.00 20.42 -1.47
N ASN A 14 14.84 19.10 -1.47
CA ASN A 14 15.58 18.19 -0.60
C ASN A 14 16.86 17.68 -1.27
N ILE A 15 17.08 17.93 -2.56
CA ILE A 15 18.34 17.66 -3.24
C ILE A 15 19.23 18.88 -3.03
N VAL A 16 20.22 18.75 -2.17
CA VAL A 16 21.03 19.88 -1.66
C VAL A 16 22.24 20.16 -2.55
N SER A 17 22.83 19.11 -3.13
CA SER A 17 23.94 19.27 -4.08
C SER A 17 24.03 18.08 -5.04
N ASN A 18 24.58 18.34 -6.21
CA ASN A 18 25.01 17.33 -7.18
C ASN A 18 26.37 17.77 -7.74
N ARG A 19 27.46 17.15 -7.29
CA ARG A 19 28.83 17.49 -7.68
C ARG A 19 29.68 16.23 -7.75
N ASN A 20 30.57 16.15 -8.75
CA ASN A 20 31.54 15.07 -8.89
C ASN A 20 30.90 13.66 -8.82
N GLY A 21 29.75 13.47 -9.47
CA GLY A 21 29.01 12.20 -9.46
C GLY A 21 28.36 11.85 -8.12
N HIS A 22 28.34 12.76 -7.15
CA HIS A 22 27.73 12.56 -5.84
C HIS A 22 26.54 13.48 -5.64
N VAL A 23 25.45 12.92 -5.10
CA VAL A 23 24.21 13.63 -4.78
C VAL A 23 24.05 13.65 -3.28
N THR A 24 23.89 14.85 -2.73
CA THR A 24 23.56 15.03 -1.31
C THR A 24 22.11 15.45 -1.16
N PHE A 25 21.36 14.77 -0.29
CA PHE A 25 19.94 15.04 -0.11
C PHE A 25 19.48 14.91 1.36
N ASN A 26 18.41 15.63 1.67
CA ASN A 26 17.74 15.62 2.96
C ASN A 26 16.64 14.56 3.01
N TYR A 27 16.54 13.85 4.13
CA TYR A 27 15.50 12.85 4.37
C TYR A 27 15.07 12.83 5.84
N ILE A 28 13.93 12.19 6.12
CA ILE A 28 13.47 11.92 7.49
C ILE A 28 13.89 10.49 7.84
N GLU A 29 14.68 10.35 8.89
CA GLU A 29 15.06 9.02 9.37
C GLU A 29 13.86 8.32 10.00
N SER A 30 13.50 7.14 9.49
CA SER A 30 12.26 6.43 9.88
C SER A 30 12.19 6.07 11.37
N LYS A 31 13.32 5.71 11.98
CA LYS A 31 13.38 5.31 13.40
C LYS A 31 13.27 6.49 14.37
N THR A 32 13.83 7.64 14.03
CA THR A 32 13.95 8.77 14.95
C THR A 32 13.08 9.96 14.59
N GLY A 33 12.51 9.97 13.37
CA GLY A 33 11.74 11.11 12.83
C GLY A 33 12.59 12.36 12.57
N LYS A 34 13.91 12.31 12.78
CA LYS A 34 14.79 13.47 12.63
C LYS A 34 15.15 13.70 11.16
N LYS A 35 15.25 14.98 10.79
CA LYS A 35 15.82 15.37 9.50
C LYS A 35 17.32 15.07 9.50
N ARG A 36 17.78 14.37 8.48
CA ARG A 36 19.18 14.03 8.25
C ARG A 36 19.55 14.30 6.80
N GLN A 37 20.84 14.35 6.54
CA GLN A 37 21.40 14.52 5.21
C GLN A 37 22.28 13.32 4.88
N ARG A 38 22.25 12.87 3.63
CA ARG A 38 23.08 11.78 3.14
C ARG A 38 23.66 12.14 1.78
N THR A 39 24.91 11.76 1.56
CA THR A 39 25.58 11.83 0.26
C THR A 39 25.76 10.43 -0.29
N LEU A 40 25.43 10.23 -1.56
CA LEU A 40 25.57 8.97 -2.28
C LEU A 40 26.15 9.23 -3.67
N LYS A 41 26.66 8.19 -4.32
CA LYS A 41 26.90 8.25 -5.75
C LYS A 41 25.57 8.44 -6.51
N GLY A 42 25.63 9.04 -7.68
CA GLY A 42 24.45 9.34 -8.50
C GLY A 42 23.62 8.09 -8.81
N GLU A 43 24.28 6.98 -9.12
CA GLU A 43 23.65 5.68 -9.39
C GLU A 43 22.94 5.11 -8.17
N ASP A 44 23.54 5.21 -6.99
CA ASP A 44 22.95 4.74 -5.73
C ASP A 44 21.74 5.59 -5.34
N PHE A 45 21.84 6.90 -5.53
CA PHE A 45 20.71 7.82 -5.34
C PHE A 45 19.55 7.47 -6.29
N LEU A 46 19.84 7.26 -7.57
CA LEU A 46 18.83 6.90 -8.56
C LEU A 46 18.17 5.55 -8.24
N HIS A 47 18.96 4.56 -7.82
CA HIS A 47 18.45 3.27 -7.37
C HIS A 47 17.42 3.43 -6.24
N LEU A 48 17.72 4.25 -5.21
CA LEU A 48 16.77 4.52 -4.12
C LEU A 48 15.46 5.17 -4.60
N VAL A 49 15.53 6.07 -5.58
CA VAL A 49 14.34 6.69 -6.17
C VAL A 49 13.52 5.63 -6.93
N LEU A 50 14.18 4.77 -7.69
CA LEU A 50 13.54 3.74 -8.50
C LEU A 50 12.84 2.65 -7.68
N LEU A 51 13.28 2.38 -6.44
CA LEU A 51 12.58 1.44 -5.52
C LEU A 51 11.12 1.81 -5.25
N HIS A 52 10.73 3.05 -5.53
CA HIS A 52 9.37 3.53 -5.32
C HIS A 52 8.54 3.61 -6.61
N VAL A 53 9.14 3.25 -7.74
CA VAL A 53 8.42 3.13 -9.01
C VAL A 53 7.65 1.82 -8.97
N LEU A 54 6.34 1.92 -9.19
CA LEU A 54 5.48 0.74 -9.22
C LEU A 54 5.77 -0.09 -10.47
N PRO A 55 5.72 -1.44 -10.40
CA PRO A 55 5.84 -2.29 -11.56
C PRO A 55 4.78 -1.97 -12.62
N ARG A 56 5.06 -2.35 -13.87
CA ARG A 56 4.12 -2.14 -14.98
C ARG A 56 2.74 -2.75 -14.64
N GLY A 57 1.68 -1.99 -14.90
CA GLY A 57 0.30 -2.38 -14.60
C GLY A 57 -0.19 -1.95 -13.21
N PHE A 58 0.71 -1.54 -12.30
CA PHE A 58 0.33 -1.01 -11.01
C PHE A 58 0.25 0.51 -11.05
N ARG A 59 -0.83 1.07 -10.50
CA ARG A 59 -1.01 2.51 -10.36
C ARG A 59 -1.17 2.87 -8.90
N ARG A 60 -0.49 3.92 -8.46
CA ARG A 60 -0.69 4.48 -7.13
C ARG A 60 -2.08 5.10 -7.07
N VAL A 61 -3.01 4.45 -6.38
CA VAL A 61 -4.33 5.02 -6.08
C VAL A 61 -4.27 5.64 -4.68
N ARG A 62 -4.87 6.81 -4.53
CA ARG A 62 -5.20 7.36 -3.22
C ARG A 62 -6.71 7.46 -3.17
N ASP A 63 -7.30 6.94 -2.12
CA ASP A 63 -8.73 7.11 -1.86
C ASP A 63 -8.98 8.56 -1.45
N TYR A 64 -10.11 9.14 -1.88
CA TYR A 64 -10.52 10.50 -1.50
C TYR A 64 -12.01 10.52 -1.18
N GLY A 65 -12.45 11.60 -0.53
CA GLY A 65 -13.84 11.74 -0.09
C GLY A 65 -14.22 10.63 0.89
N PHE A 66 -15.45 10.13 0.76
CA PHE A 66 -15.98 9.11 1.67
C PHE A 66 -15.38 7.71 1.51
N LEU A 67 -14.65 7.44 0.42
CA LEU A 67 -13.92 6.18 0.22
C LEU A 67 -12.59 6.14 0.98
N HIS A 68 -12.09 7.29 1.45
CA HIS A 68 -10.86 7.34 2.25
C HIS A 68 -11.10 6.74 3.64
N GLY A 69 -10.20 5.88 4.15
CA GLY A 69 -10.37 5.20 5.45
C GLY A 69 -10.67 6.14 6.64
N ASN A 70 -10.01 7.32 6.69
CA ASN A 70 -10.28 8.35 7.69
C ASN A 70 -11.67 9.01 7.61
N ALA A 71 -12.39 8.89 6.49
CA ALA A 71 -13.70 9.52 6.30
C ALA A 71 -14.85 8.71 6.92
N LYS A 72 -14.59 7.55 7.53
CA LYS A 72 -15.62 6.62 8.04
C LYS A 72 -16.66 7.29 8.94
N LYS A 73 -16.24 8.17 9.87
CA LYS A 73 -17.16 8.88 10.77
C LYS A 73 -18.09 9.83 10.02
N MET A 74 -17.53 10.61 9.09
CA MET A 74 -18.30 11.56 8.28
C MET A 74 -19.23 10.85 7.31
N LEU A 75 -18.76 9.77 6.69
CA LEU A 75 -19.58 8.93 5.81
C LEU A 75 -20.79 8.36 6.56
N PHE A 76 -20.59 7.84 7.77
CA PHE A 76 -21.67 7.32 8.59
C PHE A 76 -22.72 8.39 8.92
N LEU A 77 -22.28 9.60 9.31
CA LEU A 77 -23.19 10.71 9.60
C LEU A 77 -24.01 11.11 8.37
N VAL A 78 -23.37 11.22 7.21
CA VAL A 78 -24.04 11.55 5.95
C VAL A 78 -25.05 10.47 5.56
N GLN A 79 -24.70 9.19 5.72
CA GLN A 79 -25.61 8.08 5.48
C GLN A 79 -26.84 8.12 6.41
N LEU A 80 -26.64 8.48 7.69
CA LEU A 80 -27.72 8.62 8.67
C LEU A 80 -28.69 9.75 8.27
N ILE A 81 -28.15 10.95 7.98
CA ILE A 81 -28.96 12.13 7.62
C ILE A 81 -29.76 11.89 6.33
N LEU A 82 -29.15 11.23 5.35
CA LEU A 82 -29.77 10.92 4.07
C LEU A 82 -30.61 9.63 4.10
N HIS A 83 -30.75 8.98 5.25
CA HIS A 83 -31.46 7.72 5.45
C HIS A 83 -31.04 6.61 4.47
N VAL A 84 -29.75 6.53 4.14
CA VAL A 84 -29.19 5.58 3.18
C VAL A 84 -29.37 4.15 3.68
N GLN A 85 -30.14 3.35 2.93
CA GLN A 85 -30.33 1.93 3.21
C GLN A 85 -29.19 1.11 2.62
N ILE A 86 -28.20 0.78 3.45
CA ILE A 86 -27.08 -0.09 3.03
C ILE A 86 -27.53 -1.54 3.21
N LYS A 87 -27.83 -2.21 2.09
CA LYS A 87 -28.05 -3.66 2.12
C LYS A 87 -26.73 -4.34 2.48
N ALA A 88 -26.75 -5.18 3.51
CA ALA A 88 -25.62 -6.05 3.80
C ALA A 88 -25.32 -6.89 2.54
N PRO A 89 -24.05 -6.98 2.11
CA PRO A 89 -23.72 -7.85 0.99
C PRO A 89 -24.09 -9.27 1.37
N SER A 90 -24.83 -9.96 0.49
CA SER A 90 -25.13 -11.38 0.69
C SER A 90 -23.81 -12.14 0.73
N LEU A 91 -23.53 -12.84 1.84
CA LEU A 91 -22.37 -13.70 1.94
C LEU A 91 -22.52 -14.83 0.92
N ARG A 92 -21.68 -14.85 -0.12
CA ARG A 92 -21.61 -16.00 -1.01
C ARG A 92 -20.96 -17.15 -0.23
N PRO A 93 -21.55 -18.35 -0.21
CA PRO A 93 -20.93 -19.48 0.46
C PRO A 93 -19.57 -19.74 -0.20
N ARG A 94 -18.55 -20.01 0.63
CA ARG A 94 -17.24 -20.42 0.12
C ARG A 94 -17.40 -21.72 -0.67
N PRO A 95 -16.84 -21.84 -1.88
CA PRO A 95 -16.88 -23.11 -2.60
C PRO A 95 -16.26 -24.21 -1.74
N ALA A 96 -16.99 -25.31 -1.57
CA ALA A 96 -16.50 -26.46 -0.83
C ALA A 96 -15.45 -27.21 -1.66
N PHE A 97 -14.39 -27.67 -1.01
CA PHE A 97 -13.51 -28.69 -1.58
C PHE A 97 -14.31 -29.97 -1.74
N LYS A 98 -14.27 -30.58 -2.92
CA LYS A 98 -14.97 -31.84 -3.18
C LYS A 98 -13.99 -32.99 -3.11
N CYS A 99 -14.42 -34.09 -2.49
CA CYS A 99 -13.64 -35.32 -2.48
C CYS A 99 -13.48 -35.85 -3.91
N PRO A 100 -12.25 -36.15 -4.40
CA PRO A 100 -12.05 -36.66 -5.75
C PRO A 100 -12.70 -38.04 -5.99
N CYS A 101 -12.98 -38.80 -4.93
CA CYS A 101 -13.53 -40.15 -5.03
C CYS A 101 -15.06 -40.18 -5.04
N CYS A 102 -15.71 -39.38 -4.19
CA CYS A 102 -17.17 -39.43 -3.99
C CYS A 102 -17.89 -38.09 -4.21
N ASN A 103 -17.16 -37.04 -4.59
CA ASN A 103 -17.67 -35.71 -4.92
C ASN A 103 -18.42 -34.99 -3.78
N THR A 104 -18.33 -35.48 -2.55
CA THR A 104 -18.96 -34.87 -1.37
C THR A 104 -18.11 -33.71 -0.81
N PRO A 105 -18.74 -32.71 -0.14
CA PRO A 105 -18.03 -31.63 0.51
C PRO A 105 -17.06 -32.14 1.59
N MET A 106 -15.80 -31.71 1.52
CA MET A 106 -14.78 -31.99 2.52
C MET A 106 -14.78 -30.93 3.62
N VAL A 107 -14.49 -31.37 4.85
CA VAL A 107 -14.31 -30.49 6.01
C VAL A 107 -12.82 -30.16 6.16
N VAL A 108 -12.49 -28.88 6.26
CA VAL A 108 -11.10 -28.44 6.51
C VAL A 108 -10.78 -28.68 7.98
N LEU A 109 -9.91 -29.65 8.27
CA LEU A 109 -9.46 -29.95 9.63
C LEU A 109 -8.29 -29.04 10.08
N GLY A 110 -7.54 -28.46 9.14
CA GLY A 110 -6.43 -27.57 9.44
C GLY A 110 -5.82 -26.95 8.18
N VAL A 111 -5.08 -25.85 8.36
CA VAL A 111 -4.34 -25.18 7.28
C VAL A 111 -2.88 -25.09 7.69
N ARG A 112 -1.97 -25.69 6.91
CA ARG A 112 -0.53 -25.53 7.10
C ARG A 112 -0.06 -24.30 6.33
N THR A 113 0.54 -23.34 7.03
CA THR A 113 1.32 -22.28 6.38
C THR A 113 2.68 -22.84 5.98
N ALA A 114 3.28 -22.32 4.91
CA ALA A 114 4.53 -22.85 4.32
C ALA A 114 5.75 -22.86 5.27
N THR A 115 5.64 -22.33 6.48
CA THR A 115 6.68 -22.31 7.51
C THR A 115 6.63 -23.51 8.47
N PHE A 116 5.77 -24.50 8.25
CA PHE A 116 5.67 -25.66 9.14
C PHE A 116 6.72 -26.72 8.78
N ASN A 117 7.86 -26.67 9.46
CA ASN A 117 8.85 -27.75 9.47
C ASN A 117 8.44 -28.75 10.57
N PRO A 118 8.09 -30.01 10.23
CA PRO A 118 7.84 -31.03 11.24
C PRO A 118 9.18 -31.65 11.65
N ASP A 119 9.55 -31.46 12.92
CA ASP A 119 10.46 -32.39 13.60
C ASP A 119 9.74 -33.74 13.83
#